data_AF-A0A945GFT0-F1
#
_entry.id   AF-A0A945GFT0-F1
#
_cell.length_a   1.000
_cell.length_b   1.000
_cell.length_c   1.000
_cell.angle_alpha   90.00
_cell.angle_beta   90.00
_cell.angle_gamma   90.00
#
_symmetry.space_group_name_H-M   'P 1'
#
loop_
_entity.id
_entity.type
_entity.pdbx_description
1 polymer ?
#
loop_
_entity_poly.entity_id
_entity_poly.type
_entity_poly.pdbx_seq_one_letter_code
_entity_poly.pdbx_strand_id
1 'polypeptide(L)'
;MKNPTPSTKNDEKPTSIEKKSWWEENLVNIKQNSLAVALTLALIVLIGLGLFIFFQNSKKQLPLETTNYREKIKSPDSKENKESEKSFAQLFEKSKPTEKQSPSPLPSPAWILPGKETYAISQGDKAGPRIANMVIDPQDPTTNNNQQTVSSQLKHSLPIEKVTLKLTSDNEEKSVEMTLVEGTNKNGTWQTQWEITDPVLYKYILTLVATSSDGESIVDISIR
;
A
#
# COMPACT_ATOMS: atom_id res chain seq x y z
N MET A 1 83.17 -13.71 22.82
CA MET A 1 82.54 -12.61 22.06
C MET A 1 82.89 -12.79 20.59
N LYS A 2 81.91 -13.17 19.76
CA LYS A 2 82.03 -13.30 18.30
C LYS A 2 80.87 -12.51 17.68
N ASN A 3 81.18 -11.49 16.89
CA ASN A 3 80.20 -10.66 16.19
C ASN A 3 79.50 -11.49 15.09
N PRO A 4 78.17 -11.41 14.94
CA PRO A 4 77.49 -11.98 13.78
C PRO A 4 77.61 -11.08 12.55
N THR A 5 77.94 -11.72 11.43
CA THR A 5 78.07 -11.18 10.06
C THR A 5 76.72 -10.70 9.51
N PRO A 6 76.67 -9.61 8.72
CA PRO A 6 75.43 -9.12 8.13
C PRO A 6 74.93 -10.02 6.98
N SER A 7 73.63 -10.27 6.96
CA SER A 7 72.91 -11.04 5.94
C SER A 7 72.64 -10.20 4.70
N THR A 8 73.06 -10.71 3.54
CA THR A 8 72.86 -10.13 2.20
C THR A 8 71.39 -10.26 1.77
N LYS A 9 70.69 -9.13 1.61
CA LYS A 9 69.37 -9.07 0.95
C LYS A 9 69.57 -9.32 -0.55
N ASN A 10 68.86 -10.30 -1.08
CA ASN A 10 68.71 -10.50 -2.53
C ASN A 10 67.58 -9.60 -3.03
N ASP A 11 67.90 -8.72 -3.97
CA ASP A 11 66.93 -7.90 -4.71
C ASP A 11 66.29 -8.78 -5.80
N GLU A 12 65.08 -9.27 -5.56
CA GLU A 12 64.25 -9.88 -6.59
C GLU A 12 63.62 -8.79 -7.47
N LYS A 13 63.99 -8.84 -8.75
CA LYS A 13 63.47 -7.99 -9.83
C LYS A 13 61.97 -8.26 -10.03
N PRO A 14 61.09 -7.26 -9.95
CA PRO A 14 59.66 -7.47 -10.18
C PRO A 14 59.40 -7.87 -11.63
N THR A 15 58.84 -9.07 -11.82
CA THR A 15 58.32 -9.55 -13.10
C THR A 15 57.10 -8.72 -13.49
N SER A 16 57.09 -8.19 -14.71
CA SER A 16 55.98 -7.41 -15.25
C SER A 16 54.76 -8.30 -15.41
N ILE A 17 53.74 -8.08 -14.58
CA ILE A 17 52.43 -8.70 -14.72
C ILE A 17 51.78 -8.13 -15.99
N GLU A 18 51.75 -8.94 -17.04
CA GLU A 18 51.05 -8.66 -18.28
C GLU A 18 49.54 -8.69 -17.98
N LYS A 19 48.94 -7.50 -17.77
CA LYS A 19 47.49 -7.35 -17.56
C LYS A 19 46.75 -7.74 -18.83
N LYS A 20 46.34 -9.00 -18.95
CA LYS A 20 45.33 -9.39 -19.94
C LYS A 20 44.06 -8.58 -19.69
N SER A 21 43.56 -7.97 -20.76
CA SER A 21 42.36 -7.15 -20.71
C SER A 21 41.17 -8.02 -20.33
N TRP A 22 40.39 -7.60 -19.32
CA TRP A 22 39.19 -8.29 -18.84
C TRP A 22 38.21 -8.65 -19.98
N TRP A 23 38.23 -7.90 -21.08
CA TRP A 23 37.42 -8.19 -22.27
C TRP A 23 37.86 -9.44 -23.03
N GLU A 24 39.14 -9.79 -23.03
CA GLU A 24 39.65 -10.94 -23.77
C GLU A 24 39.29 -12.27 -23.09
N GLU A 25 39.31 -12.32 -21.75
CA GLU A 25 38.90 -13.51 -20.99
C GLU A 25 37.38 -13.78 -21.16
N ASN A 26 36.57 -12.72 -21.20
CA ASN A 26 35.13 -12.86 -21.41
C ASN A 26 34.77 -13.33 -22.82
N LEU A 27 35.50 -12.91 -23.85
CA LEU A 27 35.24 -13.36 -25.23
C LEU A 27 35.46 -14.86 -25.43
N VAL A 28 36.44 -15.46 -24.72
CA VAL A 28 36.68 -16.90 -24.78
C VAL A 28 35.53 -17.67 -24.12
N ASN A 29 35.06 -17.21 -22.96
CA ASN A 29 33.92 -17.82 -22.26
C ASN A 29 32.61 -17.74 -23.07
N ILE A 30 32.37 -16.63 -23.76
CA ILE A 30 31.18 -16.47 -24.62
C ILE A 30 31.20 -17.46 -25.79
N LYS A 31 32.37 -17.76 -26.37
CA LYS A 31 32.48 -18.73 -27.48
C LYS A 31 32.23 -20.16 -27.02
N GLN A 32 32.70 -20.55 -25.85
CA GLN A 32 32.52 -21.91 -25.32
C GLN A 32 31.08 -22.17 -24.86
N ASN A 33 30.38 -21.14 -24.36
CA ASN A 33 29.03 -21.26 -23.81
C ASN A 33 27.96 -20.56 -24.65
N SER A 34 28.14 -20.49 -25.97
CA SER A 34 27.27 -19.74 -26.88
C SER A 34 25.79 -20.13 -26.78
N LEU A 35 25.49 -21.42 -26.58
CA LEU A 35 24.13 -21.93 -26.38
C LEU A 35 23.49 -21.39 -25.08
N ALA A 36 24.23 -21.43 -23.96
CA ALA A 36 23.73 -20.96 -22.67
C ALA A 36 23.49 -19.44 -22.69
N VAL A 37 24.37 -18.68 -23.35
CA VAL A 37 24.20 -17.24 -23.56
C VAL A 37 22.96 -16.95 -24.42
N ALA A 38 22.77 -17.70 -25.51
CA ALA A 38 21.58 -17.55 -26.37
C ALA A 38 20.27 -17.85 -25.61
N LEU A 39 20.24 -18.91 -24.81
CA LEU A 39 19.08 -19.25 -23.97
C LEU A 39 18.78 -18.17 -22.92
N THR A 40 19.81 -17.62 -22.30
CA THR A 40 19.67 -16.54 -21.32
C THR A 40 19.10 -15.28 -21.96
N LEU A 41 19.60 -14.89 -23.14
CA LEU A 41 19.07 -13.76 -23.89
C LEU A 41 17.61 -14.00 -24.33
N ALA A 42 17.28 -15.20 -24.78
CA ALA A 42 15.91 -15.56 -25.14
C ALA A 42 14.95 -15.45 -23.94
N LEU A 43 15.38 -15.89 -22.75
CA LEU A 43 14.59 -15.77 -21.51
C LEU A 43 14.34 -14.29 -21.14
N ILE A 44 15.37 -13.44 -21.22
CA ILE A 44 15.24 -12.00 -20.95
C ILE A 44 14.23 -11.34 -21.91
N VAL A 45 14.28 -11.71 -23.20
CA VAL A 45 13.32 -11.21 -24.19
C VAL A 45 11.90 -11.66 -23.87
N LEU A 46 11.69 -12.92 -23.48
CA LEU A 46 10.37 -13.44 -23.09
C LEU A 46 9.81 -12.74 -21.85
N ILE A 47 10.64 -12.48 -20.83
CA ILE A 47 10.25 -11.71 -19.64
C ILE A 47 9.85 -10.29 -20.03
N GLY A 48 10.64 -9.63 -20.89
CA GLY A 48 10.33 -8.30 -21.40
C GLY A 48 9.00 -8.25 -22.16
N LEU A 49 8.73 -9.26 -23.00
CA LEU A 49 7.48 -9.37 -23.75
C LEU A 49 6.27 -9.57 -22.83
N GLY A 50 6.42 -10.41 -21.79
CA GLY A 50 5.38 -10.65 -20.79
C GLY A 50 5.01 -9.39 -20.01
N LEU A 51 6.01 -8.62 -19.55
CA LEU A 51 5.79 -7.34 -18.88
C LEU A 51 5.11 -6.32 -19.80
N PHE A 52 5.49 -6.28 -21.09
CA PHE A 52 4.87 -5.40 -22.07
C PHE A 52 3.38 -5.74 -22.29
N ILE A 53 3.04 -7.02 -22.44
CA ILE A 53 1.65 -7.48 -22.59
C ILE A 53 0.84 -7.13 -21.33
N PHE A 54 1.39 -7.38 -20.15
CA PHE A 54 0.74 -7.02 -18.89
C PHE A 54 0.43 -5.51 -18.81
N PHE A 55 1.39 -4.66 -19.18
CA PHE A 55 1.22 -3.20 -19.18
C PHE A 55 0.21 -2.70 -20.23
N GLN A 56 0.13 -3.35 -21.39
CA GLN A 56 -0.91 -3.05 -22.37
C GLN A 56 -2.31 -3.45 -21.88
N ASN A 57 -2.40 -4.52 -21.10
CA ASN A 57 -3.68 -4.98 -20.54
C ASN A 57 -4.14 -4.12 -19.36
N SER A 58 -3.23 -3.62 -18.53
CA SER A 58 -3.58 -2.76 -17.38
C SER A 58 -4.19 -1.42 -17.82
N LYS A 59 -3.75 -0.86 -18.96
CA LYS A 59 -4.32 0.37 -19.52
C LYS A 59 -5.77 0.24 -20.01
N LYS A 60 -6.27 -0.98 -20.22
CA LYS A 60 -7.65 -1.23 -20.67
C LYS A 60 -8.67 -1.35 -19.55
N GLN A 61 -8.26 -1.29 -18.28
CA GLN A 61 -9.21 -1.14 -17.19
C GLN A 61 -9.72 0.30 -17.21
N LEU A 62 -10.88 0.47 -17.86
CA LEU A 62 -11.66 1.71 -17.85
C LEU A 62 -11.83 2.19 -16.40
N PRO A 63 -11.87 3.52 -16.17
CA PRO A 63 -12.27 4.05 -14.87
C PRO A 63 -13.62 3.41 -14.51
N LEU A 64 -13.69 2.81 -13.31
CA LEU A 64 -14.95 2.36 -12.75
C LEU A 64 -15.92 3.55 -12.84
N GLU A 65 -16.97 3.42 -13.66
CA GLU A 65 -18.12 4.29 -13.59
C GLU A 65 -18.64 4.17 -12.16
N THR A 66 -18.33 5.18 -11.34
CA THR A 66 -19.03 5.45 -10.10
C THR A 66 -20.46 5.77 -10.49
N THR A 67 -21.30 4.73 -10.55
CA THR A 67 -22.73 4.89 -10.74
C THR A 67 -23.24 5.67 -9.53
N ASN A 68 -23.50 6.95 -9.79
CA ASN A 68 -24.20 7.86 -8.90
C ASN A 68 -25.62 7.31 -8.72
N TYR A 69 -25.81 6.40 -7.76
CA TYR A 69 -27.14 5.95 -7.34
C TYR A 69 -27.75 7.04 -6.45
N ARG A 70 -28.07 8.18 -7.05
CA ARG A 70 -28.88 9.22 -6.41
C ARG A 70 -30.33 8.74 -6.45
N GLU A 71 -30.73 8.14 -5.34
CA GLU A 71 -32.11 7.84 -5.00
C GLU A 71 -33.02 9.03 -5.35
N LYS A 72 -33.88 8.84 -6.36
CA LYS A 72 -34.97 9.74 -6.68
C LYS A 72 -36.00 9.64 -5.56
N ILE A 73 -35.89 10.51 -4.56
CA ILE A 73 -36.99 10.79 -3.65
C ILE A 73 -38.11 11.43 -4.48
N LYS A 74 -39.15 10.62 -4.71
CA LYS A 74 -40.38 10.98 -5.40
C LYS A 74 -41.19 11.86 -4.45
N SER A 75 -41.12 13.17 -4.65
CA SER A 75 -42.00 14.13 -3.96
C SER A 75 -43.41 14.02 -4.54
N PRO A 76 -44.47 13.85 -3.72
CA PRO A 76 -45.84 13.84 -4.20
C PRO A 76 -46.39 15.27 -4.32
N ASP A 77 -47.29 15.41 -5.30
CA ASP A 77 -48.35 16.40 -5.45
C ASP A 77 -47.99 17.89 -5.53
N SER A 78 -47.92 18.33 -6.78
CA SER A 78 -48.23 19.69 -7.19
C SER A 78 -49.67 20.06 -6.80
N LYS A 79 -49.82 20.93 -5.81
CA LYS A 79 -50.98 21.82 -5.76
C LYS A 79 -50.61 23.13 -6.44
N GLU A 80 -51.18 23.28 -7.62
CA GLU A 80 -51.45 24.52 -8.31
C GLU A 80 -51.99 25.56 -7.30
N ASN A 81 -51.23 26.62 -7.06
CA ASN A 81 -51.76 27.80 -6.39
C ASN A 81 -51.34 29.06 -7.13
N LYS A 82 -52.35 29.86 -7.46
CA LYS A 82 -52.29 31.12 -8.18
C LYS A 82 -51.53 32.14 -7.33
N GLU A 83 -50.49 32.75 -7.90
CA GLU A 83 -49.85 33.91 -7.28
C GLU A 83 -49.31 34.86 -8.35
N SER A 84 -50.22 35.43 -9.12
CA SER A 84 -49.97 36.56 -10.01
C SER A 84 -50.53 37.83 -9.38
N GLU A 85 -49.91 38.30 -8.29
CA GLU A 85 -50.06 39.68 -7.78
C GLU A 85 -48.99 39.96 -6.72
N LYS A 86 -47.72 39.87 -7.13
CA LYS A 86 -46.60 40.36 -6.30
C LYS A 86 -46.60 41.89 -6.36
N SER A 87 -47.14 42.48 -5.30
CA SER A 87 -47.11 43.91 -5.02
C SER A 87 -45.69 44.47 -5.07
N PHE A 88 -45.52 45.57 -5.81
CA PHE A 88 -44.29 46.37 -5.92
C PHE A 88 -43.77 46.85 -4.55
N ALA A 89 -44.60 46.78 -3.48
CA ALA A 89 -44.21 47.11 -2.11
C ALA A 89 -43.18 46.13 -1.50
N GLN A 90 -43.03 44.90 -2.02
CA GLN A 90 -42.02 43.94 -1.53
C GLN A 90 -40.59 44.24 -2.02
N LEU A 91 -40.41 45.14 -3.00
CA LEU A 91 -39.07 45.55 -3.46
C LEU A 91 -38.35 46.47 -2.48
N PHE A 92 -39.06 47.02 -1.49
CA PHE A 92 -38.50 47.92 -0.47
C PHE A 92 -38.60 47.36 0.95
N GLU A 93 -38.94 46.08 1.10
CA GLU A 93 -38.83 45.40 2.38
C GLU A 93 -37.36 45.32 2.75
N LYS A 94 -36.96 46.27 3.61
CA LYS A 94 -35.62 46.47 4.15
C LYS A 94 -35.07 45.12 4.60
N SER A 95 -34.11 44.58 3.84
CA SER A 95 -33.51 43.29 4.09
C SER A 95 -33.09 43.22 5.55
N LYS A 96 -33.73 42.32 6.31
CA LYS A 96 -33.39 42.06 7.70
C LYS A 96 -31.88 41.75 7.70
N PRO A 97 -31.06 42.45 8.50
CA PRO A 97 -29.63 42.23 8.49
C PRO A 97 -29.38 40.74 8.74
N THR A 98 -28.80 40.07 7.75
CA THR A 98 -28.37 38.68 7.85
C THR A 98 -27.39 38.63 9.02
N GLU A 99 -27.85 38.18 10.18
CA GLU A 99 -26.99 37.90 11.32
C GLU A 99 -25.88 37.00 10.79
N LYS A 100 -24.64 37.52 10.82
CA LYS A 100 -23.43 36.77 10.52
C LYS A 100 -23.42 35.59 11.50
N GLN A 101 -23.91 34.44 11.05
CA GLN A 101 -23.81 33.20 11.81
C GLN A 101 -22.32 32.97 12.02
N SER A 102 -21.87 33.15 13.26
CA SER A 102 -20.51 32.80 13.65
C SER A 102 -20.32 31.32 13.31
N PRO A 103 -19.26 30.94 12.58
CA PRO A 103 -19.05 29.54 12.26
C PRO A 103 -19.01 28.74 13.56
N SER A 104 -19.80 27.66 13.62
CA SER A 104 -19.71 26.71 14.73
C SER A 104 -18.27 26.19 14.79
N PRO A 105 -17.63 26.12 15.97
CA PRO A 105 -16.29 25.57 16.08
C PRO A 105 -16.27 24.14 15.53
N LEU A 106 -15.21 23.77 14.82
CA LEU A 106 -15.01 22.39 14.39
C LEU A 106 -14.88 21.49 15.63
N PRO A 107 -15.46 20.28 15.63
CA PRO A 107 -15.31 19.34 16.74
C PRO A 107 -13.82 19.00 16.92
N SER A 108 -13.36 18.93 18.17
CA SER A 108 -11.99 18.51 18.45
C SER A 108 -11.79 17.02 18.09
N PRO A 109 -10.64 16.63 17.53
CA PRO A 109 -10.32 15.24 17.23
C PRO A 109 -10.40 14.33 18.46
N ALA A 110 -10.93 13.12 18.31
CA ALA A 110 -11.04 12.13 19.38
C ALA A 110 -9.69 11.46 19.67
N TRP A 111 -9.11 11.64 20.86
CA TRP A 111 -7.79 11.07 21.20
C TRP A 111 -7.65 9.56 20.91
N ILE A 112 -6.53 9.14 20.31
CA ILE A 112 -6.21 7.73 20.03
C ILE A 112 -5.24 7.24 21.10
N LEU A 113 -5.45 6.03 21.60
CA LEU A 113 -4.57 5.45 22.61
C LEU A 113 -3.17 5.18 22.01
N PRO A 114 -2.09 5.56 22.72
CA PRO A 114 -0.74 5.22 22.29
C PRO A 114 -0.45 3.73 22.53
N GLY A 115 0.52 3.19 21.79
CA GLY A 115 1.02 1.83 22.00
C GLY A 115 0.29 0.75 21.19
N LYS A 116 0.57 -0.51 21.50
CA LYS A 116 0.14 -1.67 20.73
C LYS A 116 -1.29 -2.10 21.09
N GLU A 117 -2.14 -2.30 20.08
CA GLU A 117 -3.50 -2.79 20.25
C GLU A 117 -3.75 -4.07 19.42
N THR A 118 -4.62 -4.95 19.91
CA THR A 118 -4.96 -6.21 19.24
C THR A 118 -6.47 -6.36 19.09
N TYR A 119 -6.92 -6.50 17.86
CA TYR A 119 -8.32 -6.68 17.47
C TYR A 119 -8.55 -8.16 17.15
N ALA A 120 -9.37 -8.83 17.95
CA ALA A 120 -9.85 -10.17 17.62
C ALA A 120 -10.99 -10.07 16.60
N ILE A 121 -10.89 -10.84 15.51
CA ILE A 121 -11.82 -10.74 14.38
C ILE A 121 -12.64 -12.03 14.30
N SER A 122 -13.97 -11.88 14.36
CA SER A 122 -14.90 -12.98 14.15
C SER A 122 -15.55 -12.85 12.78
N GLN A 123 -15.11 -13.68 11.85
CA GLN A 123 -15.75 -13.84 10.54
C GLN A 123 -16.68 -15.06 10.58
N GLY A 124 -17.86 -14.92 9.99
CA GLY A 124 -18.76 -16.05 9.74
C GLY A 124 -18.24 -16.96 8.62
N ASP A 125 -19.08 -17.88 8.17
CA ASP A 125 -18.76 -18.81 7.08
C ASP A 125 -18.82 -18.07 5.73
N LYS A 126 -17.75 -17.34 5.41
CA LYS A 126 -17.53 -16.69 4.12
C LYS A 126 -16.42 -17.41 3.37
N ALA A 127 -16.52 -17.49 2.05
CA ALA A 127 -15.43 -17.98 1.21
C ALA A 127 -14.18 -17.09 1.33
N GLY A 128 -13.00 -17.69 1.18
CA GLY A 128 -11.71 -17.02 1.27
C GLY A 128 -11.00 -17.17 2.63
N PRO A 129 -9.81 -16.55 2.77
CA PRO A 129 -8.97 -16.71 3.96
C PRO A 129 -9.62 -16.19 5.24
N ARG A 130 -9.50 -16.92 6.34
CA ARG A 130 -9.98 -16.45 7.65
C ARG A 130 -8.93 -15.58 8.33
N ILE A 131 -9.31 -14.38 8.73
CA ILE A 131 -8.51 -13.41 9.47
C ILE A 131 -8.87 -13.56 10.95
N ALA A 132 -7.93 -14.00 11.78
CA ALA A 132 -8.19 -14.29 13.19
C ALA A 132 -8.02 -13.06 14.10
N ASN A 133 -6.99 -12.26 13.82
CA ASN A 133 -6.70 -11.04 14.56
C ASN A 133 -5.98 -10.01 13.67
N MET A 134 -5.97 -8.77 14.14
CA MET A 134 -5.12 -7.70 13.61
C MET A 134 -4.44 -7.00 14.79
N VAL A 135 -3.13 -6.83 14.69
CA VAL A 135 -2.30 -6.19 15.70
C VAL A 135 -1.68 -4.95 15.08
N ILE A 136 -1.82 -3.82 15.76
CA ILE A 136 -1.36 -2.51 15.29
C ILE A 136 -0.40 -1.94 16.32
N ASP A 137 0.80 -1.53 15.90
CA ASP A 137 1.85 -1.07 16.79
C ASP A 137 2.69 0.08 16.18
N PRO A 138 2.64 1.30 16.73
CA PRO A 138 1.63 1.80 17.68
C PRO A 138 0.28 2.01 16.98
N GLN A 139 -0.82 2.00 17.75
CA GLN A 139 -2.16 2.34 17.27
C GLN A 139 -2.26 3.82 16.88
N ASP A 140 -1.67 4.72 17.68
CA ASP A 140 -1.48 6.13 17.30
C ASP A 140 -0.17 6.28 16.51
N PRO A 141 -0.22 6.50 15.19
CA PRO A 141 0.98 6.60 14.36
C PRO A 141 1.83 7.84 14.69
N THR A 142 1.26 8.88 15.32
CA THR A 142 1.99 10.11 15.64
C THR A 142 3.03 9.92 16.75
N THR A 143 2.95 8.81 17.50
CA THR A 143 3.76 8.57 18.70
C THR A 143 5.14 7.97 18.43
N ASN A 144 5.42 7.50 17.20
CA ASN A 144 6.67 6.80 16.87
C ASN A 144 7.26 7.20 15.52
N ASN A 145 7.57 8.50 15.33
CA ASN A 145 8.09 9.03 14.07
C ASN A 145 7.24 8.61 12.85
N ASN A 146 5.92 8.55 13.02
CA ASN A 146 4.99 8.16 11.98
C ASN A 146 5.14 6.72 11.45
N GLN A 147 5.96 5.89 12.08
CA GLN A 147 6.09 4.49 11.70
C GLN A 147 5.09 3.61 12.42
N GLN A 148 4.41 2.77 11.66
CA GLN A 148 3.46 1.80 12.18
C GLN A 148 3.70 0.43 11.57
N THR A 149 3.66 -0.59 12.42
CA THR A 149 3.68 -1.99 12.04
C THR A 149 2.29 -2.57 12.23
N VAL A 150 1.78 -3.25 11.21
CA VAL A 150 0.52 -3.99 11.29
C VAL A 150 0.81 -5.45 10.98
N SER A 151 0.32 -6.34 11.84
CA SER A 151 0.40 -7.78 11.64
C SER A 151 -0.95 -8.45 11.81
N SER A 152 -1.15 -9.59 11.15
CA SER A 152 -2.40 -10.33 11.20
C SER A 152 -2.15 -11.82 11.03
N GLN A 153 -2.82 -12.62 11.86
CA GLN A 153 -2.84 -14.08 11.73
C GLN A 153 -3.95 -14.50 10.77
N LEU A 154 -3.57 -15.17 9.69
CA LEU A 154 -4.50 -15.68 8.69
C LEU A 154 -4.44 -17.21 8.62
N LYS A 155 -5.59 -17.82 8.32
CA LYS A 155 -5.72 -19.26 8.11
C LYS A 155 -6.69 -19.57 6.98
N HIS A 156 -6.32 -20.49 6.09
CA HIS A 156 -7.15 -20.94 4.99
C HIS A 156 -6.87 -22.39 4.59
N SER A 157 -7.80 -23.04 3.88
CA SER A 157 -7.60 -24.40 3.34
C SER A 157 -6.74 -24.40 2.07
N LEU A 158 -6.84 -23.34 1.27
CA LEU A 158 -6.07 -23.09 0.07
C LEU A 158 -4.94 -22.07 0.33
N PRO A 159 -3.90 -22.04 -0.51
CA PRO A 159 -2.86 -21.02 -0.41
C PRO A 159 -3.43 -19.61 -0.47
N ILE A 160 -3.07 -18.78 0.49
CA ILE A 160 -3.29 -17.33 0.46
C ILE A 160 -2.29 -16.75 -0.53
N GLU A 161 -2.79 -16.11 -1.57
CA GLU A 161 -1.99 -15.62 -2.69
C GLU A 161 -1.50 -14.19 -2.46
N LYS A 162 -2.34 -13.37 -1.81
CA LYS A 162 -2.06 -11.96 -1.56
C LYS A 162 -2.73 -11.49 -0.28
N VAL A 163 -2.01 -10.65 0.46
CA VAL A 163 -2.57 -9.90 1.60
C VAL A 163 -2.21 -8.44 1.43
N THR A 164 -3.23 -7.59 1.33
CA THR A 164 -3.07 -6.14 1.17
C THR A 164 -3.69 -5.43 2.34
N LEU A 165 -3.03 -4.39 2.82
CA LEU A 165 -3.56 -3.51 3.85
C LEU A 165 -3.70 -2.12 3.26
N LYS A 166 -4.93 -1.61 3.29
CA LYS A 166 -5.30 -0.28 2.82
C LYS A 166 -5.55 0.63 4.01
N LEU A 167 -4.89 1.77 4.01
CA LEU A 167 -5.18 2.90 4.87
C LEU A 167 -6.06 3.89 4.12
N THR A 168 -7.18 4.27 4.72
CA THR A 168 -7.96 5.44 4.31
C THR A 168 -7.95 6.45 5.46
N SER A 169 -7.42 7.63 5.17
CA SER A 169 -7.26 8.75 6.11
C SER A 169 -8.09 9.97 5.66
N ASP A 170 -7.82 11.14 6.23
CA ASP A 170 -8.52 12.38 5.89
C ASP A 170 -8.19 12.85 4.47
N ASN A 171 -6.92 12.77 4.07
CA ASN A 171 -6.47 13.33 2.78
C ASN A 171 -5.90 12.28 1.83
N GLU A 172 -5.59 11.07 2.30
CA GLU A 172 -5.01 10.03 1.46
C GLU A 172 -5.65 8.64 1.61
N GLU A 173 -5.56 7.88 0.52
CA GLU A 173 -5.69 6.44 0.53
C GLU A 173 -4.37 5.82 0.10
N LYS A 174 -3.84 4.92 0.92
CA LYS A 174 -2.57 4.23 0.68
C LYS A 174 -2.78 2.74 0.81
N SER A 175 -2.17 1.93 -0.05
CA SER A 175 -2.25 0.47 0.02
C SER A 175 -0.86 -0.12 0.01
N VAL A 176 -0.61 -1.09 0.87
CA VAL A 176 0.68 -1.77 1.01
C VAL A 176 0.44 -3.28 1.06
N GLU A 177 1.28 -4.02 0.36
CA GLU A 177 1.27 -5.48 0.43
C GLU A 177 1.94 -5.96 1.71
N MET A 178 1.35 -6.96 2.37
CA MET A 178 1.91 -7.58 3.55
C MET A 178 2.76 -8.79 3.15
N THR A 179 3.82 -9.05 3.92
CA THR A 179 4.71 -10.19 3.71
C THR A 179 4.48 -11.25 4.77
N LEU A 180 4.61 -12.53 4.40
CA LEU A 180 4.56 -13.64 5.34
C LEU A 180 5.85 -13.64 6.18
N VAL A 181 5.73 -13.41 7.48
CA VAL A 181 6.87 -13.38 8.41
C VAL A 181 7.01 -14.66 9.23
N GLU A 182 5.91 -15.40 9.42
CA GLU A 182 5.91 -16.65 10.18
C GLU A 182 4.86 -17.64 9.64
N GLY A 183 5.16 -18.94 9.69
CA GLY A 183 4.24 -20.01 9.32
C GLY A 183 4.27 -20.36 7.84
N THR A 184 3.09 -20.59 7.25
CA THR A 184 2.92 -21.00 5.85
C THR A 184 1.90 -20.10 5.15
N ASN A 185 1.87 -20.14 3.81
CA ASN A 185 0.86 -19.43 3.03
C ASN A 185 -0.59 -19.95 3.25
N LYS A 186 -0.81 -21.01 4.03
CA LYS A 186 -2.15 -21.46 4.45
C LYS A 186 -2.48 -21.12 5.90
N ASN A 187 -1.45 -20.89 6.73
CA ASN A 187 -1.60 -20.61 8.14
C ASN A 187 -0.35 -19.88 8.60
N GLY A 188 -0.42 -18.57 8.75
CA GLY A 188 0.76 -17.76 9.01
C GLY A 188 0.44 -16.32 9.41
N THR A 189 1.49 -15.67 9.91
CA THR A 189 1.47 -14.27 10.32
C THR A 189 1.97 -13.43 9.16
N TRP A 190 1.13 -12.50 8.73
CA TRP A 190 1.45 -11.53 7.69
C TRP A 190 1.72 -10.19 8.35
N GLN A 191 2.74 -9.48 7.89
CA GLN A 191 3.15 -8.20 8.46
C GLN A 191 3.48 -7.18 7.38
N THR A 192 3.21 -5.91 7.68
CA THR A 192 3.77 -4.79 6.93
C THR A 192 4.21 -3.69 7.87
N GLN A 193 5.07 -2.81 7.38
CA GLN A 193 5.50 -1.61 8.08
C GLN A 193 5.46 -0.46 7.08
N TRP A 194 4.91 0.68 7.50
CA TRP A 194 4.91 1.88 6.68
C TRP A 194 5.07 3.13 7.52
N GLU A 195 5.32 4.23 6.82
CA GLU A 195 5.27 5.59 7.35
C GLU A 195 3.94 6.26 6.98
N ILE A 196 3.30 6.90 7.96
CA ILE A 196 2.04 7.66 7.82
C ILE A 196 2.36 9.15 7.81
N THR A 197 2.31 9.75 6.64
CA THR A 197 2.64 11.16 6.47
C THR A 197 1.42 12.07 6.63
N ASP A 198 0.20 11.54 6.46
CA ASP A 198 -1.02 12.32 6.56
C ASP A 198 -1.43 12.56 8.03
N PRO A 199 -1.78 13.81 8.42
CA PRO A 199 -2.39 14.07 9.71
C PRO A 199 -3.74 13.36 9.83
N VAL A 200 -3.86 12.51 10.84
CA VAL A 200 -5.03 11.68 11.06
C VAL A 200 -5.93 12.33 12.11
N LEU A 201 -6.79 13.26 11.69
CA LEU A 201 -7.62 14.10 12.57
C LEU A 201 -9.06 13.60 12.69
N TYR A 202 -9.69 13.11 11.63
CA TYR A 202 -11.11 12.72 11.67
C TYR A 202 -11.37 11.31 11.13
N LYS A 203 -10.54 10.81 10.24
CA LYS A 203 -10.74 9.52 9.59
C LYS A 203 -9.46 8.68 9.67
N TYR A 204 -9.58 7.48 10.22
CA TYR A 204 -8.50 6.50 10.26
C TYR A 204 -9.04 5.08 10.18
N ILE A 205 -9.09 4.56 8.96
CA ILE A 205 -9.65 3.24 8.67
C ILE A 205 -8.57 2.38 8.04
N LEU A 206 -8.38 1.20 8.62
CA LEU A 206 -7.52 0.16 8.07
C LEU A 206 -8.38 -0.96 7.51
N THR A 207 -8.22 -1.25 6.21
CA THR A 207 -8.91 -2.32 5.51
C THR A 207 -7.92 -3.41 5.12
N LEU A 208 -8.02 -4.59 5.74
CA LEU A 208 -7.21 -5.75 5.39
C LEU A 208 -7.97 -6.64 4.40
N VAL A 209 -7.34 -6.90 3.26
CA VAL A 209 -7.85 -7.74 2.18
C VAL A 209 -6.94 -8.94 2.02
N ALA A 210 -7.49 -10.13 2.15
CA ALA A 210 -6.79 -11.39 1.95
C ALA A 210 -7.45 -12.17 0.82
N THR A 211 -6.66 -12.56 -0.18
CA THR A 211 -7.13 -13.20 -1.40
C THR A 211 -6.57 -14.63 -1.52
N SER A 212 -7.43 -15.56 -1.92
CA SER A 212 -7.08 -16.90 -2.36
C SER A 212 -7.86 -17.24 -3.63
N SER A 213 -7.58 -18.40 -4.22
CA SER A 213 -8.20 -18.86 -5.47
C SER A 213 -9.71 -19.09 -5.38
N ASP A 214 -10.26 -19.28 -4.17
CA ASP A 214 -11.69 -19.51 -3.92
C ASP A 214 -12.44 -18.29 -3.39
N GLY A 215 -11.77 -17.16 -3.14
CA GLY A 215 -12.42 -15.94 -2.70
C GLY A 215 -11.54 -14.97 -1.90
N GLU A 216 -12.21 -13.95 -1.37
CA GLU A 216 -11.58 -12.85 -0.64
C GLU A 216 -12.26 -12.55 0.69
N SER A 217 -11.43 -12.25 1.67
CA SER A 217 -11.85 -11.74 2.97
C SER A 217 -11.42 -10.29 3.14
N ILE A 218 -12.36 -9.47 3.60
CA ILE A 218 -12.18 -8.03 3.81
C ILE A 218 -12.59 -7.74 5.25
N VAL A 219 -11.74 -7.05 6.00
CA VAL A 219 -12.01 -6.59 7.36
C VAL A 219 -11.61 -5.12 7.48
N ASP A 220 -12.56 -4.30 7.92
CA ASP A 220 -12.34 -2.89 8.22
C ASP A 220 -12.22 -2.68 9.73
N ILE A 221 -11.15 -2.00 10.15
CA ILE A 221 -10.93 -1.54 11.51
C ILE A 221 -10.95 -0.01 11.49
N SER A 222 -12.04 0.57 12.00
CA SER A 222 -12.15 2.01 12.20
C SER A 222 -11.56 2.39 13.55
N ILE A 223 -10.45 3.12 13.52
CA ILE A 223 -9.80 3.66 14.72
C ILE A 223 -10.34 5.06 15.03
N ARG A 224 -10.64 5.83 13.98
CA ARG A 224 -11.32 7.13 14.07
C ARG A 224 -12.28 7.33 12.91
#